data_AF-A0A3D9D4N2-F1
#
_entry.id   AF-A0A3D9D4N2-F1
#
_cell.length_a   1.000
_cell.length_b   1.000
_cell.length_c   1.000
_cell.angle_alpha   90.00
_cell.angle_beta   90.00
_cell.angle_gamma   90.00
#
_symmetry.space_group_name_H-M   'P 1'
#
loop_
_entity.id
_entity.type
_entity.pdbx_description
1 polymer ?
#
loop_
_entity_poly.entity_id
_entity_poly.type
_entity_poly.pdbx_seq_one_letter_code
_entity_poly.pdbx_strand_id
1 'polypeptide(L)'
;MFKTKESITNFVYSFGAAIVILGALFKMTHWSLGPITGNVALAAGLITEALIFLFFAFDPPKSEESYAWENVYPELLDETAERQPRKVVNKVENKELEVSLSSKLDQMLADAKLDVSLFERLRGGIDKFSSSVDQINQTVDVSASTHKYNEQLNLAASHLESMNALYALQLEHGQKQSEFSKKYVEDIQKSAAQSEKFNEELQGLTSNLNNLNRVYGGMLSAMKS
;
A
#
# COMPACT_ATOMS: atom_id res chain seq x y z
N MET A 1 -16.33 33.37 -10.65
CA MET A 1 -14.99 32.88 -10.29
C MET A 1 -14.81 33.22 -8.81
N PHE A 2 -14.86 32.19 -7.94
CA PHE A 2 -14.84 32.18 -6.46
C PHE A 2 -15.48 33.36 -5.70
N LYS A 3 -16.67 33.12 -5.09
CA LYS A 3 -17.45 34.14 -4.36
C LYS A 3 -17.15 34.25 -2.85
N THR A 4 -16.47 33.28 -2.24
CA THR A 4 -16.20 33.27 -0.79
C THR A 4 -14.78 32.82 -0.47
N LYS A 5 -14.20 33.34 0.63
CA LYS A 5 -12.86 32.95 1.13
C LYS A 5 -12.76 31.43 1.33
N GLU A 6 -13.82 30.82 1.86
CA GLU A 6 -13.95 29.37 2.06
C GLU A 6 -13.89 28.57 0.75
N SER A 7 -14.51 29.07 -0.33
CA SER A 7 -14.45 28.41 -1.64
C SER A 7 -13.04 28.41 -2.22
N ILE A 8 -12.25 29.46 -1.95
CA ILE A 8 -10.86 29.56 -2.37
C ILE A 8 -10.00 28.60 -1.54
N THR A 9 -10.20 28.56 -0.22
CA THR A 9 -9.48 27.63 0.67
C THR A 9 -9.74 26.17 0.30
N ASN A 10 -11.00 25.79 0.07
CA ASN A 10 -11.37 24.45 -0.35
C ASN A 10 -10.79 24.10 -1.73
N PHE A 11 -10.77 25.05 -2.67
CA PHE A 11 -10.15 24.85 -3.98
C PHE A 11 -8.64 24.60 -3.85
N VAL A 12 -7.92 25.37 -3.05
CA VAL A 12 -6.48 25.18 -2.81
C VAL A 12 -6.22 23.81 -2.16
N TYR A 13 -7.09 23.36 -1.24
CA TYR A 13 -6.99 22.05 -0.62
C TYR A 13 -7.18 20.91 -1.63
N SER A 14 -8.26 20.96 -2.41
CA SER A 14 -8.52 19.94 -3.43
C SER A 14 -7.45 19.94 -4.53
N PHE A 15 -6.90 21.11 -4.87
CA PHE A 15 -5.85 21.24 -5.87
C PHE A 15 -4.50 20.70 -5.36
N GLY A 16 -4.13 21.02 -4.13
CA GLY A 16 -2.93 20.48 -3.48
C GLY A 16 -2.97 18.97 -3.32
N ALA A 17 -4.09 18.45 -2.81
CA ALA A 17 -4.30 17.01 -2.66
C ALA A 17 -4.20 16.27 -4.01
N ALA A 18 -4.70 16.86 -5.10
CA ALA A 18 -4.56 16.28 -6.44
C ALA A 18 -3.10 16.18 -6.89
N ILE A 19 -2.27 17.20 -6.61
CA ILE A 19 -0.83 17.18 -6.93
C ILE A 19 -0.11 16.09 -6.12
N VAL A 20 -0.44 15.92 -4.84
CA VAL A 20 0.13 14.87 -3.98
C VAL A 20 -0.23 13.48 -4.48
N ILE A 21 -1.50 13.26 -4.81
CA ILE A 21 -1.99 11.97 -5.32
C ILE A 21 -1.33 11.64 -6.66
N LEU A 22 -1.17 12.62 -7.56
CA LEU A 22 -0.43 12.45 -8.80
C LEU A 22 1.05 12.11 -8.56
N GLY A 23 1.71 12.78 -7.60
CA GLY A 23 3.08 12.48 -7.21
C GLY A 23 3.24 11.04 -6.69
N ALA A 24 2.33 10.60 -5.82
CA ALA A 24 2.29 9.23 -5.31
C ALA A 24 2.02 8.21 -6.41
N LEU A 25 1.11 8.50 -7.33
CA LEU A 25 0.81 7.65 -8.49
C LEU A 25 2.05 7.43 -9.36
N PHE A 26 2.79 8.48 -9.66
CA PHE A 26 4.03 8.40 -10.45
C PHE A 26 5.12 7.59 -9.73
N LYS A 27 5.22 7.72 -8.40
CA LYS A 27 6.15 6.92 -7.60
C LYS A 27 5.79 5.44 -7.59
N MET A 28 4.51 5.08 -7.44
CA MET A 28 4.06 3.68 -7.41
C MET A 28 4.15 3.00 -8.77
N THR A 29 3.73 3.69 -9.83
CA THR A 29 3.72 3.14 -11.19
C THR A 29 5.09 3.17 -11.87
N HIS A 30 6.12 3.71 -11.20
CA HIS A 30 7.47 3.91 -11.73
C HIS A 30 7.48 4.65 -13.08
N TRP A 31 6.48 5.48 -13.32
CA TRP A 31 6.36 6.22 -14.56
C TRP A 31 7.38 7.37 -14.57
N SER A 32 8.14 7.48 -15.66
CA SER A 32 9.05 8.61 -15.89
C SER A 32 8.59 9.37 -17.13
N LEU A 33 8.21 10.63 -16.93
CA LEU A 33 7.79 11.51 -18.02
C LEU A 33 8.93 12.51 -18.25
N GLY A 34 9.88 12.12 -19.10
CA GLY A 34 11.07 12.91 -19.40
C GLY A 34 11.91 13.23 -18.14
N PRO A 35 12.15 14.52 -17.81
CA PRO A 35 12.96 14.89 -16.64
C PRO A 35 12.24 14.66 -15.30
N ILE A 36 10.94 14.38 -15.30
CA ILE A 36 10.16 14.15 -14.08
C ILE A 36 10.12 12.65 -13.77
N THR A 37 10.95 12.24 -12.82
CA THR A 37 10.94 10.90 -12.24
C THR A 37 9.92 10.81 -11.10
N GLY A 38 9.43 9.61 -10.80
CA GLY A 38 8.45 9.40 -9.70
C GLY A 38 8.91 9.95 -8.33
N ASN A 39 10.22 9.96 -8.04
CA ASN A 39 10.76 10.62 -6.85
C ASN A 39 10.58 12.13 -6.86
N VAL A 40 10.81 12.77 -8.01
CA VAL A 40 10.71 14.22 -8.17
C VAL A 40 9.24 14.64 -8.10
N ALA A 41 8.35 13.89 -8.75
CA ALA A 41 6.91 14.13 -8.69
C ALA A 41 6.36 13.98 -7.26
N LEU A 42 6.76 12.94 -6.53
CA LEU A 42 6.37 12.75 -5.13
C LEU A 42 6.91 13.86 -4.23
N ALA A 43 8.19 14.23 -4.40
CA ALA A 43 8.80 15.30 -3.62
C ALA A 43 8.08 16.64 -3.83
N ALA A 44 7.73 16.97 -5.08
CA ALA A 44 6.95 18.17 -5.39
C ALA A 44 5.56 18.16 -4.74
N GLY A 45 4.88 17.01 -4.75
CA GLY A 45 3.61 16.83 -4.04
C GLY A 45 3.73 17.06 -2.54
N LEU A 46 4.68 16.39 -1.88
CA LEU A 46 4.89 16.51 -0.43
C LEU A 46 5.29 17.93 -0.01
N ILE A 47 6.10 18.64 -0.81
CA ILE A 47 6.44 20.04 -0.57
C ILE A 47 5.19 20.92 -0.69
N THR A 48 4.34 20.66 -1.68
CA THR A 48 3.08 21.39 -1.86
C THR A 48 2.15 21.20 -0.65
N GLU A 49 2.04 19.97 -0.14
CA GLU A 49 1.25 19.66 1.06
C GLU A 49 1.79 20.36 2.31
N ALA A 50 3.12 20.36 2.50
CA ALA A 50 3.76 21.04 3.62
C ALA A 50 3.49 22.55 3.61
N LEU A 51 3.49 23.18 2.43
CA LEU A 51 3.16 24.61 2.29
C LEU A 51 1.68 24.88 2.60
N ILE A 52 0.76 24.03 2.15
CA ILE A 52 -0.68 24.18 2.42
C ILE A 52 -0.95 24.08 3.92
N PHE A 53 -0.36 23.11 4.61
CA PHE A 53 -0.48 22.99 6.07
C PHE A 53 0.11 24.18 6.81
N LEU A 54 1.25 24.72 6.35
CA LEU A 54 1.85 25.92 6.93
C LEU A 54 0.91 27.13 6.79
N PHE A 55 0.33 27.35 5.61
CA PHE A 55 -0.61 28.45 5.39
C PHE A 55 -1.87 28.31 6.25
N PHE A 56 -2.37 27.09 6.40
CA PHE A 56 -3.57 26.81 7.19
C PHE A 56 -3.36 26.93 8.70
N ALA A 57 -2.14 26.69 9.20
CA ALA A 57 -1.81 26.94 10.59
C ALA A 57 -2.08 28.39 11.02
N PHE A 58 -2.11 29.34 10.07
CA PHE A 58 -2.41 30.75 10.31
C PHE A 58 -3.86 31.17 9.98
N ASP A 59 -4.67 30.29 9.38
CA ASP A 59 -6.07 30.55 9.03
C ASP A 59 -6.91 29.28 9.23
N PRO A 60 -7.08 28.82 10.49
CA PRO A 60 -7.87 27.64 10.80
C PRO A 60 -9.32 27.84 10.34
N PRO A 61 -10.00 26.77 9.89
CA PRO A 61 -11.35 26.88 9.40
C PRO A 61 -12.25 27.23 10.59
N LYS A 62 -13.32 27.98 10.35
CA LYS A 62 -14.31 28.24 11.39
C LYS A 62 -14.82 26.89 11.89
N SER A 63 -14.59 26.63 13.17
CA SER A 63 -15.05 25.45 13.88
C SER A 63 -16.56 25.34 13.76
N GLU A 64 -17.06 24.12 13.97
CA GLU A 64 -18.47 23.74 13.89
C GLU A 64 -19.40 24.69 14.67
N GLU A 65 -18.92 25.47 15.65
CA GLU A 65 -19.68 26.51 16.39
C GLU A 65 -20.46 27.55 15.55
N SER A 66 -20.30 27.60 14.22
CA SER A 66 -21.01 28.55 13.35
C SER A 66 -22.39 28.11 12.87
N TYR A 67 -22.82 26.87 13.06
CA TYR A 67 -24.19 26.49 12.73
C TYR A 67 -25.07 26.69 13.97
N ALA A 68 -26.19 27.39 13.84
CA ALA A 68 -27.12 27.61 14.94
C ALA A 68 -28.07 26.42 15.12
N TRP A 69 -27.55 25.22 15.43
CA TRP A 69 -28.40 24.04 15.65
C TRP A 69 -29.34 24.22 16.84
N GLU A 70 -29.00 25.10 17.76
CA GLU A 70 -29.77 25.54 18.92
C GLU A 70 -31.12 26.15 18.50
N ASN A 71 -31.21 26.74 17.29
CA ASN A 71 -32.46 27.25 16.75
C ASN A 71 -33.43 26.14 16.31
N VAL A 72 -32.92 24.94 16.02
CA VAL A 72 -33.71 23.79 15.53
C VAL A 72 -33.88 22.73 16.62
N TYR A 73 -32.91 22.65 17.53
CA TYR A 73 -32.85 21.74 18.67
C TYR A 73 -32.46 22.54 19.91
N PRO A 74 -33.39 23.31 20.49
CA PRO A 74 -33.13 24.11 21.70
C PRO A 74 -32.75 23.26 22.92
N GLU A 75 -33.00 21.95 22.84
CA GLU A 75 -32.60 20.94 23.83
C GLU A 75 -31.08 20.79 23.95
N LEU A 76 -30.29 21.25 22.97
CA LEU A 76 -28.81 21.23 23.01
C LEU A 76 -28.23 22.32 23.92
N LEU A 77 -29.03 23.31 24.33
CA LEU A 77 -28.61 24.40 25.22
C LEU A 77 -28.65 24.01 26.70
N ASP A 78 -29.35 22.94 27.07
CA ASP A 78 -29.49 22.48 28.45
C ASP A 78 -28.93 21.06 28.59
N GLU A 79 -27.75 20.94 29.19
CA GLU A 79 -26.98 19.71 29.35
C GLU A 79 -27.69 18.65 30.22
N THR A 80 -28.76 19.03 30.93
CA THR A 80 -29.51 18.16 31.86
C THR A 80 -30.93 17.82 31.41
N ALA A 81 -31.34 18.23 30.21
CA ALA A 81 -32.70 18.02 29.73
C ALA A 81 -32.99 16.54 29.38
N GLU A 82 -33.99 15.93 30.02
CA GLU A 82 -34.48 14.60 29.64
C GLU A 82 -35.21 14.63 28.28
N ARG A 83 -34.96 13.62 27.43
CA ARG A 83 -35.64 13.43 26.13
C ARG A 83 -37.16 13.35 26.31
N GLN A 84 -37.89 14.42 25.96
CA GLN A 84 -39.34 14.38 25.91
C GLN A 84 -39.82 13.93 24.51
N PRO A 85 -40.80 13.01 24.41
CA PRO A 85 -41.41 12.70 23.12
C PRO A 85 -42.10 13.96 22.58
N ARG A 86 -41.80 14.27 21.30
CA ARG A 86 -42.28 15.44 20.56
C ARG A 86 -43.75 15.75 20.89
N LYS A 87 -43.98 16.86 21.61
CA LYS A 87 -45.33 17.37 21.88
C LYS A 87 -45.97 17.76 20.55
N VAL A 88 -46.85 16.91 20.04
CA VAL A 88 -47.79 17.27 18.99
C VAL A 88 -48.72 18.31 19.60
N VAL A 89 -48.54 19.58 19.23
CA VAL A 89 -49.39 20.67 19.68
C VAL A 89 -50.79 20.45 19.09
N ASN A 90 -51.70 19.96 19.93
CA ASN A 90 -53.12 19.94 19.62
C ASN A 90 -53.66 21.38 19.67
N LYS A 91 -53.77 21.97 18.48
CA LYS A 91 -54.91 22.74 17.97
C LYS A 91 -55.68 23.60 19.00
N VAL A 92 -55.39 24.90 18.97
CA VAL A 92 -56.41 25.91 19.25
C VAL A 92 -56.49 26.84 18.02
N GLU A 93 -57.70 26.88 17.47
CA GLU A 93 -58.22 27.78 16.44
C GLU A 93 -57.57 27.75 15.05
N ASN A 94 -57.98 26.75 14.24
CA ASN A 94 -57.84 26.81 12.78
C ASN A 94 -58.87 25.93 12.07
N LYS A 95 -60.16 26.15 12.37
CA LYS A 95 -61.26 25.50 11.63
C LYS A 95 -61.30 25.96 10.16
N GLU A 96 -60.82 27.17 9.87
CA GLU A 96 -60.67 27.66 8.49
C GLU A 96 -59.44 27.11 7.78
N LEU A 97 -58.34 26.82 8.50
CA LEU A 97 -57.09 26.34 7.92
C LEU A 97 -57.07 24.83 7.67
N GLU A 98 -57.78 24.01 8.46
CA GLU A 98 -57.97 22.59 8.13
C GLU A 98 -58.94 22.38 6.96
N VAL A 99 -60.03 23.15 6.90
CA VAL A 99 -60.92 23.14 5.73
C VAL A 99 -60.15 23.69 4.52
N SER A 100 -59.30 24.70 4.69
CA SER A 100 -58.43 25.21 3.62
C SER A 100 -57.34 24.22 3.20
N LEU A 101 -56.74 23.42 4.09
CA LEU A 101 -55.67 22.48 3.74
C LEU A 101 -56.21 21.16 3.20
N SER A 102 -57.30 20.63 3.77
CA SER A 102 -58.01 19.48 3.23
C SER A 102 -58.64 19.82 1.88
N SER A 103 -59.35 20.95 1.78
CA SER A 103 -59.89 21.42 0.50
C SER A 103 -58.79 21.69 -0.52
N LYS A 104 -57.59 22.15 -0.12
CA LYS A 104 -56.49 22.41 -1.04
C LYS A 104 -55.69 21.16 -1.38
N LEU A 105 -55.65 20.16 -0.49
CA LEU A 105 -55.17 18.82 -0.81
C LEU A 105 -56.13 18.08 -1.74
N ASP A 106 -57.45 18.14 -1.50
CA ASP A 106 -58.49 17.58 -2.37
C ASP A 106 -58.53 18.30 -3.71
N GLN A 107 -58.37 19.63 -3.71
CA GLN A 107 -58.26 20.43 -4.94
C GLN A 107 -56.94 20.18 -5.66
N MET A 108 -55.82 19.94 -4.96
CA MET A 108 -54.59 19.45 -5.59
C MET A 108 -54.72 18.01 -6.09
N LEU A 109 -55.44 17.12 -5.41
CA LEU A 109 -55.69 15.75 -5.85
C LEU A 109 -56.61 15.72 -7.08
N ALA A 110 -57.60 16.60 -7.11
CA ALA A 110 -58.53 16.78 -8.22
C ALA A 110 -57.89 17.51 -9.42
N ASP A 111 -57.12 18.58 -9.18
CA ASP A 111 -56.39 19.33 -10.22
C ASP A 111 -55.20 18.54 -10.77
N ALA A 112 -54.48 17.81 -9.92
CA ALA A 112 -53.36 17.00 -10.36
C ALA A 112 -53.80 15.81 -11.21
N LYS A 113 -55.13 15.57 -11.36
CA LYS A 113 -55.75 14.42 -12.04
C LYS A 113 -54.81 13.24 -11.91
N LEU A 114 -54.84 12.54 -10.76
CA LEU A 114 -54.10 11.29 -10.55
C LEU A 114 -54.48 10.30 -11.65
N ASP A 115 -53.88 10.54 -12.80
CA ASP A 115 -54.09 9.90 -14.07
C ASP A 115 -53.34 8.60 -13.93
N VAL A 116 -53.93 7.52 -14.41
CA VAL A 116 -53.32 6.19 -14.38
C VAL A 116 -51.90 6.25 -14.97
N SER A 117 -51.66 7.19 -15.91
CA SER A 117 -50.35 7.51 -16.47
C SER A 117 -49.29 8.01 -15.47
N LEU A 118 -49.67 8.79 -14.44
CA LEU A 118 -48.77 9.26 -13.38
C LEU A 118 -48.34 8.10 -12.48
N PHE A 119 -49.28 7.23 -12.15
CA PHE A 119 -49.01 6.04 -11.34
C PHE A 119 -48.16 5.03 -12.10
N GLU A 120 -48.44 4.82 -13.39
CA GLU A 120 -47.58 3.99 -14.27
C GLU A 120 -46.18 4.56 -14.42
N ARG A 121 -46.03 5.89 -14.54
CA ARG A 121 -44.73 6.54 -14.59
C ARG A 121 -43.96 6.44 -13.28
N LEU A 122 -44.64 6.57 -12.14
CA LEU A 122 -44.02 6.39 -10.83
C LEU A 122 -43.59 4.94 -10.64
N ARG A 123 -44.46 3.98 -10.98
CA ARG A 123 -44.14 2.55 -10.96
C ARG A 123 -42.96 2.23 -11.86
N GLY A 124 -42.97 2.70 -13.10
CA GLY A 124 -41.85 2.55 -14.02
C GLY A 124 -40.56 3.24 -13.53
N GLY A 125 -40.68 4.34 -12.80
CA GLY A 125 -39.56 5.02 -12.15
C GLY A 125 -38.97 4.21 -11.00
N ILE A 126 -39.80 3.63 -10.15
CA ILE A 126 -39.39 2.75 -9.05
C ILE A 126 -38.77 1.46 -9.59
N ASP A 127 -39.36 0.84 -10.62
CA ASP A 127 -38.82 -0.38 -11.24
C ASP A 127 -37.45 -0.11 -11.88
N LYS A 128 -37.28 1.03 -12.58
CA LYS A 128 -35.98 1.45 -13.13
C LYS A 128 -34.96 1.76 -12.05
N PHE A 129 -35.37 2.37 -10.94
CA PHE A 129 -34.50 2.65 -9.81
C PHE A 129 -34.04 1.35 -9.15
N SER A 130 -34.95 0.41 -8.88
CA SER A 130 -34.63 -0.91 -8.34
C SER A 130 -33.63 -1.65 -9.23
N SER A 131 -33.87 -1.67 -10.55
CA SER A 131 -32.96 -2.29 -11.50
C SER A 131 -31.57 -1.63 -11.54
N SER A 132 -31.51 -0.30 -11.38
CA SER A 132 -30.25 0.43 -11.32
C SER A 132 -29.48 0.12 -10.02
N VAL A 133 -30.18 -0.02 -8.90
CA VAL A 133 -29.60 -0.40 -7.62
C VAL A 133 -29.06 -1.84 -7.66
N ASP A 134 -29.79 -2.77 -8.27
CA ASP A 134 -29.31 -4.16 -8.46
C ASP A 134 -28.04 -4.21 -9.32
N GLN A 135 -27.97 -3.40 -10.39
CA GLN A 135 -26.75 -3.27 -11.21
C GLN A 135 -25.58 -2.64 -10.44
N ILE A 136 -25.85 -1.67 -9.57
CA ILE A 136 -24.83 -1.07 -8.68
C ILE A 136 -24.30 -2.12 -7.72
N ASN A 137 -25.17 -2.90 -7.06
CA ASN A 137 -24.76 -3.97 -6.16
C ASN A 137 -23.89 -5.02 -6.86
N GLN A 138 -24.28 -5.44 -8.07
CA GLN A 138 -23.48 -6.37 -8.87
C GLN A 138 -22.11 -5.79 -9.29
N THR A 139 -22.04 -4.49 -9.56
CA THR A 139 -20.78 -3.80 -9.88
C THR A 139 -19.85 -3.71 -8.67
N VAL A 140 -20.41 -3.52 -7.46
CA VAL A 140 -19.62 -3.52 -6.21
C VAL A 140 -18.98 -4.89 -5.95
N ASP A 141 -19.71 -6.00 -6.18
CA ASP A 141 -19.16 -7.35 -6.05
C ASP A 141 -18.06 -7.66 -7.08
N VAL A 142 -18.21 -7.17 -8.31
CA VAL A 142 -17.18 -7.28 -9.37
C VAL A 142 -15.94 -6.46 -9.01
N SER A 143 -16.11 -5.28 -8.41
CA SER A 143 -14.99 -4.44 -7.96
C SER A 143 -14.19 -5.12 -6.84
N ALA A 144 -14.86 -5.69 -5.84
CA ALA A 144 -14.20 -6.45 -4.77
C ALA A 144 -13.46 -7.68 -5.30
N SER A 145 -14.05 -8.40 -6.26
CA SER A 145 -13.42 -9.54 -6.92
C SER A 145 -12.21 -9.13 -7.77
N THR A 146 -12.28 -7.98 -8.44
CA THR A 146 -11.17 -7.42 -9.22
C THR A 146 -10.01 -6.97 -8.33
N HIS A 147 -10.32 -6.39 -7.16
CA HIS A 147 -9.31 -6.05 -6.16
C HIS A 147 -8.59 -7.30 -5.63
N LYS A 148 -9.33 -8.35 -5.25
CA LYS A 148 -8.73 -9.63 -4.84
C LYS A 148 -7.90 -10.25 -5.96
N TYR A 149 -8.36 -10.20 -7.21
CA TYR A 149 -7.61 -10.70 -8.36
C TYR A 149 -6.28 -9.94 -8.55
N ASN A 150 -6.29 -8.61 -8.44
CA ASN A 150 -5.07 -7.80 -8.49
C ASN A 150 -4.11 -8.11 -7.33
N GLU A 151 -4.64 -8.28 -6.12
CA GLU A 151 -3.85 -8.67 -4.95
C GLU A 151 -3.18 -10.04 -5.16
N GLN A 152 -3.93 -11.02 -5.67
CA GLN A 152 -3.38 -12.34 -6.00
C GLN A 152 -2.35 -12.29 -7.13
N LEU A 153 -2.54 -11.45 -8.15
CA LEU A 153 -1.53 -11.23 -9.19
C LEU A 153 -0.26 -10.59 -8.65
N ASN A 154 -0.37 -9.62 -7.74
CA ASN A 154 0.80 -9.00 -7.10
C ASN A 154 1.54 -10.01 -6.21
N LEU A 155 0.83 -10.83 -5.45
CA LEU A 155 1.41 -11.93 -4.67
C LEU A 155 2.12 -12.93 -5.58
N ALA A 156 1.48 -13.34 -6.69
CA ALA A 156 2.09 -14.25 -7.66
C ALA A 156 3.35 -13.66 -8.30
N ALA A 157 3.33 -12.36 -8.64
CA ALA A 157 4.50 -11.66 -9.17
C ALA A 157 5.66 -11.65 -8.16
N SER A 158 5.38 -11.36 -6.88
CA SER A 158 6.39 -11.41 -5.81
C SER A 158 6.93 -12.83 -5.58
N HIS A 159 6.08 -13.85 -5.65
CA HIS A 159 6.52 -15.24 -5.59
C HIS A 159 7.41 -15.62 -6.76
N LEU A 160 7.09 -15.20 -7.99
CA LEU A 160 7.93 -15.45 -9.18
C LEU A 160 9.27 -14.72 -9.09
N GLU A 161 9.31 -13.50 -8.57
CA GLU A 161 10.55 -12.76 -8.32
C GLU A 161 11.43 -13.49 -7.31
N SER A 162 10.85 -13.91 -6.18
CA SER A 162 11.53 -14.72 -5.17
C SER A 162 12.04 -16.05 -5.76
N MET A 163 11.25 -16.68 -6.63
CA MET A 163 11.64 -17.93 -7.28
C MET A 163 12.82 -17.74 -8.24
N ASN A 164 12.84 -16.65 -9.00
CA ASN A 164 13.96 -16.27 -9.85
C ASN A 164 15.22 -15.97 -9.02
N ALA A 165 15.07 -15.26 -7.89
CA ALA A 165 16.18 -15.00 -6.98
C ALA A 165 16.76 -16.29 -6.39
N LEU A 166 15.90 -17.24 -5.98
CA LEU A 166 16.31 -18.56 -5.51
C LEU A 166 17.01 -19.36 -6.61
N TYR A 167 16.54 -19.30 -7.85
CA TYR A 167 17.22 -19.95 -8.98
C TYR A 167 18.61 -19.36 -9.24
N ALA A 168 18.75 -18.04 -9.18
CA ALA A 168 20.04 -17.38 -9.33
C ALA A 168 21.00 -17.81 -8.20
N LEU A 169 20.52 -17.82 -6.96
CA LEU A 169 21.28 -18.29 -5.80
C LEU A 169 21.69 -19.76 -5.94
N GLN A 170 20.80 -20.62 -6.43
CA GLN A 170 21.07 -22.05 -6.65
C GLN A 170 22.14 -22.25 -7.73
N LEU A 171 22.09 -21.48 -8.82
CA LEU A 171 23.10 -21.48 -9.87
C LEU A 171 24.47 -21.03 -9.32
N GLU A 172 24.49 -19.94 -8.54
CA GLU A 172 25.72 -19.44 -7.90
C GLU A 172 26.30 -20.47 -6.91
N HIS A 173 25.45 -21.06 -6.07
CA HIS A 173 25.86 -22.12 -5.14
C HIS A 173 26.39 -23.34 -5.89
N GLY A 174 25.76 -23.75 -7.00
CA GLY A 174 26.25 -24.85 -7.84
C GLY A 174 27.63 -24.55 -8.44
N GLN A 175 27.85 -23.32 -8.93
CA GLN A 175 29.15 -22.88 -9.44
C GLN A 175 30.21 -22.86 -8.34
N LYS A 176 29.92 -22.22 -7.19
CA LYS A 176 30.83 -22.18 -6.04
C LYS A 176 31.16 -23.57 -5.50
N GLN A 177 30.18 -24.47 -5.44
CA GLN A 177 30.40 -25.85 -5.04
C GLN A 177 31.31 -26.59 -6.03
N SER A 178 31.14 -26.38 -7.33
CA SER A 178 32.01 -26.95 -8.36
C SER A 178 33.45 -26.43 -8.25
N GLU A 179 33.62 -25.11 -8.08
CA GLU A 179 34.93 -24.49 -7.85
C GLU A 179 35.58 -25.00 -6.57
N PHE A 180 34.82 -25.11 -5.49
CA PHE A 180 35.30 -25.66 -4.22
C PHE A 180 35.75 -27.11 -4.38
N SER A 181 34.95 -27.95 -5.03
CA SER A 181 35.32 -29.34 -5.33
C SER A 181 36.57 -29.43 -6.21
N LYS A 182 36.72 -28.57 -7.21
CA LYS A 182 37.91 -28.52 -8.06
C LYS A 182 39.15 -28.13 -7.25
N LYS A 183 39.04 -27.08 -6.42
CA LYS A 183 40.13 -26.63 -5.55
C LYS A 183 40.51 -27.69 -4.51
N TYR A 184 39.52 -28.36 -3.93
CA TYR A 184 39.74 -29.46 -2.99
C TYR A 184 40.53 -30.61 -3.63
N VAL A 185 40.17 -31.02 -4.85
CA VAL A 185 40.91 -32.04 -5.61
C VAL A 185 42.33 -31.58 -5.93
N GLU A 186 42.50 -30.31 -6.33
CA GLU A 186 43.82 -29.73 -6.60
C GLU A 186 44.71 -29.69 -5.35
N ASP A 187 44.17 -29.30 -4.20
CA ASP A 187 44.89 -29.26 -2.92
C ASP A 187 45.29 -30.67 -2.47
N ILE A 188 44.42 -31.68 -2.65
CA ILE A 188 44.78 -33.08 -2.41
C ILE A 188 45.91 -33.54 -3.32
N GLN A 189 45.87 -33.21 -4.62
CA GLN A 189 46.94 -33.57 -5.55
C GLN A 189 48.28 -32.90 -5.17
N LYS A 190 48.25 -31.62 -4.78
CA LYS A 190 49.45 -30.91 -4.30
C LYS A 190 50.00 -31.52 -3.02
N SER A 191 49.12 -31.86 -2.06
CA SER A 191 49.53 -32.52 -0.82
C SER A 191 50.15 -33.88 -1.10
N ALA A 192 49.58 -34.68 -2.00
CA ALA A 192 50.14 -35.97 -2.38
C ALA A 192 51.54 -35.82 -2.99
N ALA A 193 51.72 -34.86 -3.92
CA ALA A 193 53.03 -34.57 -4.51
C ALA A 193 54.06 -34.06 -3.48
N GLN A 194 53.64 -33.24 -2.51
CA GLN A 194 54.51 -32.81 -1.41
C GLN A 194 54.88 -33.96 -0.48
N SER A 195 53.94 -34.86 -0.17
CA SER A 195 54.22 -36.05 0.63
C SER A 195 55.21 -36.99 -0.06
N GLU A 196 55.11 -37.13 -1.38
CA GLU A 196 56.07 -37.91 -2.17
C GLU A 196 57.48 -37.30 -2.09
N LYS A 197 57.61 -36.00 -2.37
CA LYS A 197 58.90 -35.27 -2.21
C LYS A 197 59.46 -35.36 -0.80
N PHE A 198 58.62 -35.21 0.21
CA PHE A 198 59.04 -35.35 1.60
C PHE A 198 59.60 -36.74 1.89
N ASN A 199 58.97 -37.79 1.33
CA ASN A 199 59.46 -39.15 1.47
C ASN A 199 60.81 -39.36 0.74
N GLU A 200 60.99 -38.76 -0.44
CA GLU A 200 62.28 -38.75 -1.14
C GLU A 200 63.38 -38.06 -0.30
N GLU A 201 63.10 -36.89 0.27
CA GLU A 201 64.05 -36.19 1.13
C GLU A 201 64.39 -36.98 2.40
N LEU A 202 63.41 -37.66 3.02
CA LEU A 202 63.66 -38.55 4.16
C LEU A 202 64.53 -39.75 3.80
N GLN A 203 64.33 -40.35 2.62
CA GLN A 203 65.20 -41.41 2.10
C GLN A 203 66.62 -40.89 1.86
N GLY A 204 66.76 -39.70 1.26
CA GLY A 204 68.04 -39.02 1.06
C GLY A 204 68.77 -38.73 2.37
N LEU A 205 68.05 -38.23 3.38
CA LEU A 205 68.58 -37.97 4.72
C LEU A 205 69.04 -39.28 5.39
N THR A 206 68.24 -40.34 5.28
CA THR A 206 68.58 -41.67 5.81
C THR A 206 69.84 -42.23 5.15
N SER A 207 69.97 -42.10 3.84
CA SER A 207 71.16 -42.49 3.08
C SER A 207 72.39 -41.70 3.54
N ASN A 208 72.27 -40.37 3.68
CA ASN A 208 73.35 -39.52 4.17
C ASN A 208 73.77 -39.87 5.60
N LEU A 209 72.82 -40.08 6.50
CA LEU A 209 73.09 -40.52 7.88
C LEU A 209 73.81 -41.87 7.93
N ASN A 210 73.40 -42.82 7.09
CA ASN A 210 74.09 -44.11 6.98
C ASN A 210 75.51 -43.96 6.46
N ASN A 211 75.73 -43.11 5.45
CA ASN A 211 77.07 -42.80 4.93
C ASN A 211 77.95 -42.15 6.00
N LEU A 212 77.42 -41.17 6.74
CA LEU A 212 78.10 -40.53 7.87
C LEU A 212 78.46 -41.55 8.95
N ASN A 213 77.52 -42.40 9.37
CA ASN A 213 77.78 -43.47 10.32
C ASN A 213 78.88 -44.43 9.84
N ARG A 214 78.91 -44.75 8.54
CA ARG A 214 79.94 -45.61 7.95
C ARG A 214 81.33 -44.95 7.97
N VAL A 215 81.41 -43.65 7.67
CA VAL A 215 82.66 -42.86 7.73
C VAL A 215 83.14 -42.72 9.18
N TYR A 216 82.25 -42.40 10.12
CA TYR A 216 82.58 -42.33 11.54
C TYR A 216 83.02 -43.68 12.09
N GLY A 217 82.34 -44.77 11.72
CA GLY A 217 82.76 -46.14 12.08
C GLY A 217 84.12 -46.50 11.50
N GLY A 218 84.38 -46.13 10.24
CA GLY A 218 85.68 -46.30 9.59
C GLY A 218 86.81 -45.54 10.31
N MET A 219 86.57 -44.28 10.69
CA MET A 219 87.53 -43.48 11.46
C MET A 219 87.75 -44.05 12.87
N LEU A 220 86.70 -44.52 13.56
CA LEU A 220 86.82 -45.16 14.88
C LEU A 220 87.61 -46.49 14.81
N SER A 221 87.39 -47.29 13.77
CA SER A 221 88.19 -48.51 13.53
C SER A 221 89.64 -48.18 13.20
N ALA A 222 89.89 -47.10 12.43
CA ALA A 222 91.23 -46.64 12.10
C ALA A 222 91.95 -45.99 13.30
N MET A 223 91.23 -45.43 14.27
CA MET A 223 91.80 -44.90 15.53
C MET A 223 92.05 -45.96 16.61
N LYS A 224 91.39 -47.13 16.52
CA LYS A 224 91.57 -48.24 17.48
C LYS A 224 92.59 -49.29 17.03
N SER A 225 93.04 -49.24 15.78
CA SER A 225 94.19 -49.99 15.26
C SER A 225 95.46 -49.18 15.37
#